data_AF-A0A355GRD5-F1
#
_entry.id   AF-A0A355GRD5-F1
#
_cell.length_a   1.000
_cell.length_b   1.000
_cell.length_c   1.000
_cell.angle_alpha   90.00
_cell.angle_beta   90.00
_cell.angle_gamma   90.00
#
_symmetry.space_group_name_H-M   'P 1'
#
loop_
_entity.id
_entity.type
_entity.pdbx_description
1 polymer ?
#
loop_
_entity_poly.entity_id
_entity_poly.type
_entity_poly.pdbx_seq_one_letter_code
_entity_poly.pdbx_strand_id
1 'polypeptide(L)'
;FFSTAPTFELFPPRHRAALLYGKNGCGKTTVAQGFREYIQPVIPPNVELLLKANGVTILAPTGQSGKFFVFDEEYVAKRVQIKEDGLDAIVLFGEQIDLEAQITKAEGDIAAKQTEVDRQVTECIKFTTANDVNAPDYWLNQIRTELKKNTGWAGKGSKIRGQRQNLSVTDDVIERIGQLAPARPQAKLQEEFDCRYAQFTAVNSTAATLPTAILPISIVGDKEQQAKDLLAEAIAQPRWTEREHRIMDILGSNGLEAAKAFLSDTETTICHTCLQPISEEYRAAVLRELDCLLNHEVEEFKAKVRQLLIPEIANTAYQAYHDLPSYNGVRDRLDNYIKAVSDHNAAVKAKINNPFDPLDYDDSIGIMAANEAVNQALTALEGDRDLYNRSINERSAVARELQTINDALAHYAIESTYASLKNQRTAKIAADTLLRQKRNELQALLDHKAQLDARRKNFKLAADEINNSLEYIFYCKGRLTLELGNDEQYHLKVNGHTVVPSKVSCGERNALALSYFFTEIASNANANAVYSNE
;
A
#
# COMPACT_ATOMS: atom_id res chain seq x y z
N PHE A 1 22.36 73.34 12.74
CA PHE A 1 21.78 72.99 11.43
C PHE A 1 21.81 74.22 10.55
N PHE A 2 22.26 74.10 9.31
CA PHE A 2 22.32 75.24 8.39
C PHE A 2 20.89 75.72 8.12
N SER A 3 20.56 76.95 8.51
CA SER A 3 19.25 77.57 8.29
C SER A 3 19.09 78.12 6.86
N THR A 4 20.20 78.28 6.15
CA THR A 4 20.31 78.68 4.73
C THR A 4 21.45 77.89 4.11
N ALA A 5 21.40 77.60 2.80
CA ALA A 5 22.43 76.83 2.11
C ALA A 5 23.77 77.59 2.12
N PRO A 6 24.79 77.15 2.88
CA PRO A 6 26.07 77.83 2.93
C PRO A 6 26.83 77.59 1.62
N THR A 7 27.44 78.65 1.07
CA THR A 7 28.34 78.52 -0.08
C THR A 7 29.79 78.56 0.43
N PHE A 8 30.58 77.55 0.09
CA PHE A 8 32.00 77.49 0.43
C PHE A 8 32.83 77.63 -0.84
N GLU A 9 33.71 78.63 -0.89
CA GLU A 9 34.68 78.77 -1.97
C GLU A 9 35.91 77.91 -1.65
N LEU A 10 36.06 76.80 -2.36
CA LEU A 10 37.12 75.83 -2.16
C LEU A 10 38.03 75.81 -3.40
N PHE A 11 39.35 75.69 -3.18
CA PHE A 11 40.38 75.62 -4.23
C PHE A 11 40.49 76.86 -5.14
N PRO A 12 40.83 78.04 -4.59
CA PRO A 12 41.13 79.22 -5.40
C PRO A 12 42.33 78.97 -6.35
N PRO A 13 42.47 79.76 -7.44
CA PRO A 13 43.53 79.57 -8.43
C PRO A 13 44.92 79.46 -7.78
N ARG A 14 45.69 78.42 -8.15
CA ARG A 14 47.02 78.05 -7.60
C ARG A 14 47.02 77.32 -6.24
N HIS A 15 45.87 77.07 -5.62
CA HIS A 15 45.79 76.29 -4.38
C HIS A 15 45.26 74.88 -4.63
N ARG A 16 46.04 73.87 -4.21
CA ARG A 16 45.70 72.44 -4.37
C ARG A 16 45.06 71.81 -3.12
N ALA A 17 45.01 72.55 -2.02
CA ALA A 17 44.40 72.14 -0.77
C ALA A 17 43.52 73.27 -0.23
N ALA A 18 42.37 72.92 0.32
CA ALA A 18 41.47 73.84 1.00
C ALA A 18 41.19 73.30 2.41
N LEU A 19 41.25 74.19 3.41
CA LEU A 19 40.97 73.85 4.80
C LEU A 19 39.70 74.56 5.26
N LEU A 20 38.67 73.78 5.55
CA LEU A 20 37.44 74.27 6.17
C LEU A 20 37.44 73.89 7.64
N TYR A 21 37.52 74.89 8.52
CA TYR A 21 37.55 74.69 9.97
C TYR A 21 36.23 75.14 10.62
N GLY A 22 35.72 74.34 11.56
CA GLY A 22 34.48 74.65 12.29
C GLY A 22 34.45 74.04 13.69
N LYS A 23 33.80 74.74 14.62
CA LYS A 23 33.60 74.27 16.00
C LYS A 23 32.77 72.97 16.03
N ASN A 24 32.75 72.30 17.18
CA ASN A 24 31.91 71.11 17.37
C ASN A 24 30.43 71.47 17.18
N GLY A 25 29.69 70.63 16.46
CA GLY A 25 28.29 70.90 16.10
C GLY A 25 28.06 71.79 14.87
N CYS A 26 29.11 72.30 14.21
CA CYS A 26 28.98 73.17 13.02
C CYS A 26 28.66 72.44 11.70
N GLY A 27 28.27 71.16 11.72
CA GLY A 27 27.85 70.43 10.50
C GLY A 27 28.99 69.79 9.69
N LYS A 28 30.18 69.56 10.27
CA LYS A 28 31.31 68.90 9.59
C LYS A 28 30.93 67.53 9.00
N THR A 29 30.27 66.70 9.80
CA THR A 29 29.76 65.38 9.36
C THR A 29 28.69 65.50 8.28
N THR A 30 27.85 66.54 8.33
CA THR A 30 26.83 66.82 7.31
C THR A 30 27.48 67.14 5.96
N VAL A 31 28.59 67.89 5.94
CA VAL A 31 29.35 68.15 4.71
C VAL A 31 29.94 66.85 4.15
N ALA A 32 30.56 66.02 5.00
CA ALA A 32 31.10 64.72 4.59
C ALA A 32 30.00 63.79 4.04
N GLN A 33 28.83 63.75 4.69
CA GLN A 33 27.66 63.00 4.25
C GLN A 33 27.15 63.49 2.88
N GLY A 34 27.11 64.81 2.66
CA GLY A 34 26.76 65.36 1.34
C GLY A 34 27.70 64.89 0.23
N PHE A 35 29.01 64.85 0.49
CA PHE A 35 29.96 64.30 -0.49
C PHE A 35 29.80 62.78 -0.67
N ARG A 36 29.46 62.02 0.38
CA ARG A 36 29.17 60.59 0.26
C ARG A 36 27.93 60.31 -0.58
N GLU A 37 26.82 61.01 -0.31
CA GLU A 37 25.58 60.90 -1.08
C GLU A 37 25.75 61.41 -2.52
N TYR A 38 26.70 62.32 -2.75
CA TYR A 38 27.09 62.73 -4.11
C TYR A 38 27.83 61.63 -4.88
N ILE A 39 28.69 60.85 -4.22
CA ILE A 39 29.41 59.70 -4.83
C ILE A 39 28.48 58.49 -4.97
N GLN A 40 27.61 58.26 -3.99
CA GLN A 40 26.68 57.15 -3.88
C GLN A 40 25.26 57.68 -3.63
N PRO A 41 24.51 58.00 -4.69
CA PRO A 41 23.18 58.61 -4.57
C PRO A 41 22.20 57.74 -3.77
N VAL A 42 21.55 58.35 -2.76
CA VAL A 42 20.45 57.76 -1.99
C VAL A 42 19.15 58.49 -2.34
N ILE A 43 18.03 57.78 -2.47
CA ILE A 43 16.72 58.35 -2.83
C ILE A 43 15.73 58.12 -1.67
N PRO A 44 15.17 59.19 -1.06
CA PRO A 44 15.53 60.60 -1.21
C PRO A 44 16.88 60.96 -0.54
N PRO A 45 17.60 62.02 -1.00
CA PRO A 45 18.85 62.43 -0.38
C PRO A 45 18.61 63.04 1.01
N ASN A 46 19.51 62.78 1.96
CA ASN A 46 19.46 63.39 3.29
C ASN A 46 20.14 64.76 3.29
N VAL A 47 21.13 64.98 2.41
CA VAL A 47 21.85 66.24 2.29
C VAL A 47 21.91 66.66 0.81
N GLU A 48 21.39 67.86 0.51
CA GLU A 48 21.53 68.46 -0.82
C GLU A 48 22.92 69.11 -0.97
N LEU A 49 23.74 68.59 -1.89
CA LEU A 49 25.06 69.12 -2.22
C LEU A 49 25.12 69.55 -3.69
N LEU A 50 25.48 70.81 -3.93
CA LEU A 50 25.70 71.37 -5.27
C LEU A 50 27.17 71.77 -5.43
N LEU A 51 27.90 71.04 -6.26
CA LEU A 51 29.29 71.35 -6.61
C LEU A 51 29.35 72.22 -7.86
N LYS A 52 30.13 73.30 -7.81
CA LYS A 52 30.38 74.18 -8.97
C LYS A 52 31.87 74.37 -9.19
N ALA A 53 32.34 74.21 -10.42
CA ALA A 53 33.67 74.60 -10.85
C ALA A 53 33.55 75.70 -11.92
N ASN A 54 34.21 76.84 -11.72
CA ASN A 54 34.16 77.99 -12.65
C ASN A 54 32.73 78.42 -13.04
N GLY A 55 31.78 78.32 -12.09
CA GLY A 55 30.36 78.65 -12.32
C GLY A 55 29.52 77.53 -12.95
N VAL A 56 30.13 76.41 -13.37
CA VAL A 56 29.43 75.25 -13.95
C VAL A 56 29.17 74.20 -12.89
N THR A 57 27.92 73.73 -12.79
CA THR A 57 27.55 72.64 -11.87
C THR A 57 28.20 71.33 -12.33
N ILE A 58 28.92 70.68 -11.41
CA ILE A 58 29.52 69.37 -11.63
C ILE A 58 28.45 68.33 -11.27
N LEU A 59 27.89 67.66 -12.27
CA LEU A 59 26.98 66.55 -12.05
C LEU A 59 27.75 65.34 -11.53
N ALA A 60 27.17 64.61 -10.58
CA ALA A 60 27.71 63.34 -10.12
C ALA A 60 27.95 62.45 -11.35
N PRO A 61 29.18 61.96 -11.59
CA PRO A 61 29.44 61.15 -12.78
C PRO A 61 28.65 59.84 -12.67
N THR A 62 27.69 59.62 -13.57
CA THR A 62 27.13 58.29 -13.78
C THR A 62 28.26 57.39 -14.29
N GLY A 63 28.82 56.57 -13.40
CA GLY A 63 29.84 55.58 -13.74
C GLY A 63 31.32 56.02 -13.58
N GLN A 64 31.64 57.19 -13.02
CA GLN A 64 33.03 57.53 -12.60
C GLN A 64 33.12 57.83 -11.09
N SER A 65 32.82 56.82 -10.27
CA SER A 65 32.96 56.87 -8.81
C SER A 65 34.41 57.05 -8.32
N GLY A 66 35.42 57.03 -9.20
CA GLY A 66 36.84 56.97 -8.83
C GLY A 66 37.58 58.29 -8.60
N LYS A 67 36.91 59.45 -8.50
CA LYS A 67 37.59 60.77 -8.36
C LYS A 67 37.33 61.52 -7.06
N PHE A 68 36.28 61.16 -6.32
CA PHE A 68 35.99 61.73 -5.01
C PHE A 68 36.10 60.63 -3.98
N PHE A 69 36.91 60.86 -2.95
CA PHE A 69 37.10 59.93 -1.85
C PHE A 69 36.85 60.67 -0.55
N VAL A 70 36.03 60.09 0.33
CA VAL A 70 35.67 60.69 1.61
C VAL A 70 36.21 59.82 2.72
N PHE A 71 37.07 60.39 3.56
CA PHE A 71 37.51 59.81 4.81
C PHE A 71 36.76 60.46 5.96
N ASP A 72 35.86 59.71 6.59
CA ASP A 72 35.12 60.12 7.79
C ASP A 72 35.00 58.93 8.77
N GLU A 73 34.36 59.17 9.92
CA GLU A 73 34.15 58.10 10.93
C GLU A 73 33.34 56.92 10.38
N GLU A 74 32.49 57.13 9.38
CA GLU A 74 31.74 56.04 8.75
C GLU A 74 32.63 55.17 7.86
N TYR A 75 33.57 55.77 7.14
CA TYR A 75 34.62 55.02 6.44
C TYR A 75 35.44 54.18 7.42
N VAL A 76 35.93 54.78 8.52
CA VAL A 76 36.72 54.08 9.54
C VAL A 76 35.95 52.89 10.09
N ALA A 77 34.69 53.11 10.51
CA ALA A 77 33.84 52.06 11.08
C ALA A 77 33.52 50.93 10.09
N LYS A 78 33.36 51.25 8.80
CA LYS A 78 33.00 50.28 7.77
C LYS A 78 34.18 49.50 7.22
N ARG A 79 35.36 50.13 7.13
CA ARG A 79 36.52 49.61 6.40
C ARG A 79 37.66 49.15 7.28
N VAL A 80 37.66 49.46 8.57
CA VAL A 80 38.69 49.01 9.51
C VAL A 80 38.02 48.46 10.77
N GLN A 81 38.25 47.17 11.01
CA GLN A 81 37.79 46.51 12.23
C GLN A 81 38.98 45.91 12.97
N ILE A 82 39.06 46.15 14.27
CA ILE A 82 40.06 45.50 15.13
C ILE A 82 39.34 44.41 15.93
N LYS A 83 39.71 43.15 15.72
CA LYS A 83 39.17 42.00 16.43
C LYS A 83 40.12 41.54 17.54
N GLU A 84 39.51 40.98 18.58
CA GLU A 84 40.21 40.30 19.67
C GLU A 84 40.44 38.84 19.28
N ASP A 85 41.70 38.41 19.26
CA ASP A 85 42.08 36.99 19.28
C ASP A 85 43.06 36.77 20.43
N GLY A 86 42.53 36.32 21.56
CA GLY A 86 43.30 36.17 22.79
C GLY A 86 43.91 37.50 23.28
N LEU A 87 45.24 37.61 23.24
CA LEU A 87 46.00 38.80 23.67
C LEU A 87 46.39 39.74 22.51
N ASP A 88 46.08 39.34 21.27
CA ASP A 88 46.55 40.02 20.07
C ASP A 88 45.41 40.78 19.36
N ALA A 89 45.78 41.85 18.66
CA ALA A 89 44.86 42.69 17.91
C ALA A 89 44.96 42.41 16.42
N ILE A 90 43.94 41.78 15.84
CA ILE A 90 43.86 41.55 14.40
C ILE A 90 43.14 42.71 13.75
N VAL A 91 43.72 43.24 12.67
CA VAL A 91 43.10 44.29 11.86
C VAL A 91 42.55 43.70 10.57
N LEU A 92 41.25 43.85 10.36
CA LEU A 92 40.55 43.48 9.13
C LEU A 92 40.21 44.73 8.33
N PHE A 93 40.41 44.63 7.03
CA PHE A 93 40.20 45.75 6.11
C PHE A 93 39.18 45.44 5.02
N GLY A 94 38.24 46.35 4.80
CA GLY A 94 37.31 46.32 3.65
C GLY A 94 36.70 44.95 3.38
N GLU A 95 36.99 44.37 2.21
CA GLU A 95 36.46 43.06 1.77
C GLU A 95 36.80 41.89 2.72
N GLN A 96 37.86 41.99 3.54
CA GLN A 96 38.17 40.98 4.55
C GLN A 96 37.12 40.94 5.67
N ILE A 97 36.49 42.08 6.00
CA ILE A 97 35.41 42.16 7.00
C ILE A 97 34.19 41.41 6.47
N ASP A 98 33.81 41.67 5.22
CA ASP A 98 32.68 41.02 4.56
C ASP A 98 32.91 39.51 4.37
N LEU A 99 34.14 39.11 4.05
CA LEU A 99 34.51 37.70 3.89
C LEU A 99 34.45 36.95 5.23
N GLU A 100 34.97 37.56 6.30
CA GLU A 100 34.95 36.95 7.63
C GLU A 100 33.52 36.81 8.17
N ALA A 101 32.64 37.79 7.90
CA ALA A 101 31.22 37.67 8.22
C ALA A 101 30.55 36.50 7.47
N GLN A 102 30.91 36.27 6.20
CA GLN A 102 30.44 35.11 5.43
C GLN A 102 30.96 33.78 6.00
N ILE A 103 32.22 33.74 6.44
CA ILE A 103 32.81 32.55 7.08
C ILE A 103 32.09 32.24 8.40
N THR A 104 31.91 33.23 9.28
CA THR A 104 31.19 33.05 10.54
C THR A 104 29.75 32.56 10.31
N LYS A 105 29.06 33.11 9.29
CA LYS A 105 27.74 32.64 8.91
C LYS A 105 27.77 31.18 8.44
N ALA A 106 28.70 30.83 7.55
CA ALA A 106 28.85 29.47 7.06
C ALA A 106 29.14 28.47 8.20
N GLU A 107 29.95 28.86 9.19
CA GLU A 107 30.23 28.04 10.38
C GLU A 107 28.97 27.81 11.23
N GLY A 108 28.15 28.85 11.43
CA GLY A 108 26.85 28.73 12.10
C GLY A 108 25.90 27.79 11.35
N ASP A 109 25.80 27.95 10.03
CA ASP A 109 24.98 27.11 9.17
C ASP A 109 25.45 25.64 9.18
N ILE A 110 26.76 25.40 9.16
CA ILE A 110 27.37 24.06 9.30
C ILE A 110 27.02 23.44 10.66
N ALA A 111 27.18 24.17 11.76
CA ALA A 111 26.89 23.66 13.10
C ALA A 111 25.40 23.29 13.27
N ALA A 112 24.51 24.15 12.78
CA ALA A 112 23.08 23.89 12.75
C ALA A 112 22.76 22.65 11.90
N LYS A 113 23.39 22.53 10.73
CA LYS A 113 23.15 21.41 9.82
C LYS A 113 23.71 20.09 10.35
N GLN A 114 24.87 20.11 10.99
CA GLN A 114 25.47 18.95 11.65
C GLN A 114 24.54 18.42 12.74
N THR A 115 23.96 19.29 13.56
CA THR A 115 22.97 18.92 14.57
C THR A 115 21.75 18.21 13.95
N GLU A 116 21.30 18.69 12.79
CA GLU A 116 20.21 18.06 12.05
C GLU A 116 20.58 16.67 11.49
N VAL A 117 21.81 16.51 10.98
CA VAL A 117 22.36 15.22 10.55
C VAL A 117 22.43 14.26 11.72
N ASP A 118 22.95 14.67 12.88
CA ASP A 118 23.11 13.81 14.06
C ASP A 118 21.75 13.34 14.60
N ARG A 119 20.76 14.24 14.60
CA ARG A 119 19.36 13.90 14.92
C ARG A 119 18.82 12.85 13.94
N GLN A 120 19.07 13.02 12.65
CA GLN A 120 18.62 12.07 11.63
C GLN A 120 19.36 10.73 11.70
N VAL A 121 20.64 10.72 12.05
CA VAL A 121 21.41 9.48 12.33
C VAL A 121 20.76 8.71 13.48
N THR A 122 20.41 9.41 14.56
CA THR A 122 19.71 8.81 15.71
C THR A 122 18.37 8.21 15.29
N GLU A 123 17.65 8.86 14.37
CA GLU A 123 16.40 8.32 13.82
C GLU A 123 16.64 7.06 12.98
N CYS A 124 17.63 7.06 12.10
CA CYS A 124 18.01 5.90 11.28
C CYS A 124 18.42 4.69 12.13
N ILE A 125 19.08 4.90 13.29
CA ILE A 125 19.50 3.81 14.19
C ILE A 125 18.32 2.97 14.67
N LYS A 126 17.14 3.57 14.87
CA LYS A 126 15.90 2.86 15.26
C LYS A 126 15.53 1.76 14.26
N PHE A 127 15.82 1.96 12.97
CA PHE A 127 15.55 0.98 11.90
C PHE A 127 16.59 -0.13 11.77
N THR A 128 17.67 -0.09 12.56
CA THR A 128 18.75 -1.09 12.57
C THR A 128 18.81 -1.90 13.86
N THR A 129 18.11 -1.46 14.90
CA THR A 129 18.08 -2.14 16.19
C THR A 129 17.14 -3.34 16.11
N ALA A 130 17.67 -4.56 16.12
CA ALA A 130 16.92 -5.79 15.82
C ALA A 130 15.66 -6.05 16.68
N ASN A 131 15.59 -5.47 17.88
CA ASN A 131 14.45 -5.61 18.80
C ASN A 131 13.51 -4.40 18.81
N ASP A 132 13.74 -3.40 17.97
CA ASP A 132 12.89 -2.22 17.85
C ASP A 132 11.76 -2.47 16.86
N VAL A 133 10.53 -2.07 17.20
CA VAL A 133 9.35 -2.21 16.34
C VAL A 133 9.45 -1.40 15.04
N ASN A 134 10.34 -0.40 14.98
CA ASN A 134 10.62 0.35 13.76
C ASN A 134 11.57 -0.42 12.83
N ALA A 135 12.36 -1.37 13.35
CA ALA A 135 13.30 -2.12 12.54
C ALA A 135 12.58 -3.18 11.68
N PRO A 136 12.86 -3.25 10.37
CA PRO A 136 12.34 -4.34 9.52
C PRO A 136 12.71 -5.74 10.02
N ASP A 137 13.89 -5.89 10.63
CA ASP A 137 14.38 -7.18 11.14
C ASP A 137 13.53 -7.71 12.29
N TYR A 138 12.96 -6.82 13.12
CA TYR A 138 12.02 -7.22 14.17
C TYR A 138 10.81 -7.96 13.59
N TRP A 139 10.18 -7.39 12.56
CA TRP A 139 9.02 -7.98 11.91
C TRP A 139 9.38 -9.25 11.12
N LEU A 140 10.53 -9.28 10.44
CA LEU A 140 11.04 -10.49 9.80
C LEU A 140 11.21 -11.64 10.80
N ASN A 141 11.74 -11.36 11.99
CA ASN A 141 11.91 -12.38 13.03
C ASN A 141 10.56 -12.89 13.57
N GLN A 142 9.56 -12.02 13.73
CA GLN A 142 8.20 -12.44 14.10
C GLN A 142 7.58 -13.36 13.03
N ILE A 143 7.66 -12.96 11.76
CA ILE A 143 7.14 -13.77 10.64
C ILE A 143 7.86 -15.12 10.59
N ARG A 144 9.20 -15.13 10.68
CA ARG A 144 9.98 -16.37 10.70
C ARG A 144 9.56 -17.28 11.84
N THR A 145 9.32 -16.72 13.03
CA THR A 145 8.89 -17.49 14.20
C THR A 145 7.52 -18.12 13.96
N GLU A 146 6.57 -17.35 13.42
CA GLU A 146 5.21 -17.85 13.12
C GLU A 146 5.24 -18.98 12.08
N LEU A 147 5.95 -18.78 10.98
CA LEU A 147 6.04 -19.77 9.90
C LEU A 147 6.81 -21.03 10.31
N LYS A 148 7.81 -20.93 11.20
CA LYS A 148 8.64 -22.06 11.66
C LYS A 148 7.96 -22.98 12.65
N LYS A 149 6.82 -22.59 13.24
CA LYS A 149 6.08 -23.43 14.20
C LYS A 149 5.78 -24.81 13.58
N ASN A 150 5.73 -25.85 14.42
CA ASN A 150 5.35 -27.20 14.00
C ASN A 150 3.91 -27.28 13.48
N THR A 151 3.04 -26.41 13.99
CA THR A 151 1.66 -26.21 13.51
C THR A 151 1.57 -25.12 12.43
N GLY A 152 2.67 -24.40 12.16
CA GLY A 152 2.77 -23.36 11.15
C GLY A 152 3.11 -23.92 9.77
N TRP A 153 3.41 -23.00 8.85
CA TRP A 153 3.67 -23.30 7.44
C TRP A 153 4.76 -24.38 7.25
N ALA A 154 5.89 -24.23 7.96
CA ALA A 154 7.06 -25.09 7.78
C ALA A 154 6.81 -26.51 8.29
N GLY A 155 6.10 -26.65 9.41
CA GLY A 155 5.74 -27.95 9.98
C GLY A 155 4.69 -28.66 9.14
N LYS A 156 3.59 -27.98 8.78
CA LYS A 156 2.56 -28.52 7.88
C LYS A 156 3.16 -28.95 6.53
N GLY A 157 3.95 -28.08 5.91
CA GLY A 157 4.60 -28.34 4.63
C GLY A 157 5.58 -29.52 4.65
N SER A 158 6.33 -29.68 5.74
CA SER A 158 7.24 -30.81 5.91
C SER A 158 6.50 -32.15 5.97
N LYS A 159 5.40 -32.20 6.74
CA LYS A 159 4.57 -33.40 6.84
C LYS A 159 3.95 -33.79 5.49
N ILE A 160 3.47 -32.81 4.71
CA ILE A 160 2.95 -33.06 3.35
C ILE A 160 4.04 -33.66 2.44
N ARG A 161 5.30 -33.20 2.58
CA ARG A 161 6.44 -33.70 1.80
C ARG A 161 7.08 -34.99 2.35
N GLY A 162 6.61 -35.49 3.49
CA GLY A 162 7.21 -36.64 4.18
C GLY A 162 8.64 -36.39 4.67
N GLN A 163 9.00 -35.14 4.95
CA GLN A 163 10.34 -34.77 5.43
C GLN A 163 10.41 -34.86 6.96
N ARG A 164 11.60 -35.20 7.50
CA ARG A 164 11.83 -35.24 8.96
C ARG A 164 12.02 -33.85 9.59
N GLN A 165 12.52 -32.90 8.81
CA GLN A 165 12.80 -31.54 9.27
C GLN A 165 11.77 -30.57 8.69
N ASN A 166 11.43 -29.53 9.47
CA ASN A 166 10.55 -28.46 9.01
C ASN A 166 11.14 -27.76 7.76
N LEU A 167 10.27 -27.25 6.88
CA LEU A 167 10.73 -26.52 5.70
C LEU A 167 11.52 -25.27 6.11
N SER A 168 12.55 -24.94 5.33
CA SER A 168 13.29 -23.70 5.53
C SER A 168 12.41 -22.50 5.20
N VAL A 169 12.42 -21.49 6.09
CA VAL A 169 11.73 -20.21 5.90
C VAL A 169 12.77 -19.18 5.46
N THR A 170 12.97 -19.08 4.15
CA THR A 170 13.83 -18.08 3.51
C THR A 170 13.07 -16.77 3.30
N ASP A 171 13.79 -15.69 2.98
CA ASP A 171 13.16 -14.40 2.69
C ASP A 171 12.25 -14.49 1.45
N ASP A 172 12.64 -15.24 0.42
CA ASP A 172 11.80 -15.50 -0.76
C ASP A 172 10.46 -16.17 -0.40
N VAL A 173 10.47 -17.09 0.57
CA VAL A 173 9.24 -17.74 1.05
C VAL A 173 8.34 -16.72 1.76
N ILE A 174 8.93 -15.84 2.58
CA ILE A 174 8.20 -14.79 3.28
C ILE A 174 7.57 -13.82 2.28
N GLU A 175 8.33 -13.37 1.28
CA GLU A 175 7.80 -12.49 0.22
C GLU A 175 6.67 -13.17 -0.54
N ARG A 176 6.88 -14.42 -0.98
CA ARG A 176 5.88 -15.19 -1.74
C ARG A 176 4.58 -15.37 -0.96
N ILE A 177 4.65 -15.74 0.32
CA ILE A 177 3.47 -15.96 1.17
C ILE A 177 2.81 -14.62 1.54
N GLY A 178 3.60 -13.61 1.91
CA GLY A 178 3.11 -12.30 2.30
C GLY A 178 2.36 -11.56 1.19
N GLN A 179 2.69 -11.84 -0.08
CA GLN A 179 2.07 -11.23 -1.27
C GLN A 179 0.86 -12.00 -1.81
N LEU A 180 0.48 -13.13 -1.22
CA LEU A 180 -0.71 -13.85 -1.64
C LEU A 180 -1.97 -13.02 -1.41
N ALA A 181 -3.00 -13.30 -2.21
CA ALA A 181 -4.34 -12.76 -2.01
C ALA A 181 -5.35 -13.92 -2.10
N PRO A 182 -5.50 -14.71 -1.02
CA PRO A 182 -6.44 -15.83 -1.03
C PRO A 182 -7.88 -15.34 -1.23
N ALA A 183 -8.58 -15.88 -2.22
CA ALA A 183 -9.97 -15.51 -2.51
C ALA A 183 -10.98 -16.13 -1.53
N ARG A 184 -10.61 -17.21 -0.85
CA ARG A 184 -11.49 -17.98 0.05
C ARG A 184 -11.24 -17.59 1.50
N PRO A 185 -12.28 -17.54 2.36
CA PRO A 185 -12.11 -17.28 3.79
C PRO A 185 -11.21 -18.30 4.48
N GLN A 186 -10.42 -17.84 5.47
CA GLN A 186 -9.51 -18.69 6.25
C GLN A 186 -10.21 -19.93 6.86
N ALA A 187 -11.41 -19.77 7.41
CA ALA A 187 -12.15 -20.87 8.04
C ALA A 187 -12.45 -22.01 7.05
N LYS A 188 -12.89 -21.68 5.82
CA LYS A 188 -13.16 -22.67 4.77
C LYS A 188 -11.89 -23.36 4.30
N LEU A 189 -10.79 -22.61 4.15
CA LEU A 189 -9.50 -23.18 3.77
C LEU A 189 -8.94 -24.11 4.85
N GLN A 190 -9.16 -23.79 6.13
CA GLN A 190 -8.72 -24.62 7.25
C GLN A 190 -9.50 -25.93 7.32
N GLU A 191 -10.82 -25.88 7.18
CA GLU A 191 -11.68 -27.07 7.09
C GLU A 191 -11.30 -27.97 5.90
N GLU A 192 -11.12 -27.36 4.72
CA GLU A 192 -10.68 -28.08 3.51
C GLU A 192 -9.28 -28.69 3.69
N PHE A 193 -8.35 -27.97 4.32
CA PHE A 193 -7.02 -28.49 4.62
C PHE A 193 -7.09 -29.71 5.53
N ASP A 194 -7.81 -29.61 6.64
CA ASP A 194 -7.87 -30.67 7.65
C ASP A 194 -8.52 -31.94 7.10
N CYS A 195 -9.64 -31.79 6.36
CA CYS A 195 -10.30 -32.92 5.71
C CYS A 195 -9.39 -33.58 4.66
N ARG A 196 -8.80 -32.80 3.75
CA ARG A 196 -7.94 -33.35 2.70
C ARG A 196 -6.66 -33.96 3.25
N TYR A 197 -6.08 -33.35 4.26
CA TYR A 197 -4.84 -33.82 4.89
C TYR A 197 -5.06 -35.14 5.65
N ALA A 198 -6.19 -35.30 6.34
CA ALA A 198 -6.56 -36.55 6.98
C ALA A 198 -6.63 -37.69 5.95
N GLN A 199 -7.34 -37.50 4.85
CA GLN A 199 -7.44 -38.51 3.77
C GLN A 199 -6.08 -38.79 3.11
N PHE A 200 -5.30 -37.75 2.83
CA PHE A 200 -3.96 -37.87 2.24
C PHE A 200 -2.99 -38.71 3.09
N THR A 201 -3.10 -38.62 4.42
CA THR A 201 -2.26 -39.36 5.37
C THR A 201 -2.77 -40.75 5.71
N ALA A 202 -4.09 -40.99 5.62
CA ALA A 202 -4.68 -42.31 5.83
C ALA A 202 -4.28 -43.33 4.74
N VAL A 203 -3.99 -42.83 3.53
CA VAL A 203 -3.57 -43.64 2.39
C VAL A 203 -2.12 -44.10 2.53
N ASN A 204 -1.91 -45.42 2.66
CA ASN A 204 -0.59 -46.05 2.64
C ASN A 204 -0.25 -46.59 1.23
N SER A 205 1.00 -47.00 1.01
CA SER A 205 1.49 -47.50 -0.29
C SER A 205 0.84 -48.83 -0.74
N THR A 206 0.05 -49.47 0.12
CA THR A 206 -0.65 -50.73 -0.15
C THR A 206 -2.16 -50.55 -0.29
N ALA A 207 -2.67 -49.31 -0.21
CA ALA A 207 -4.09 -49.02 -0.30
C ALA A 207 -4.61 -49.27 -1.73
N ALA A 208 -5.76 -49.92 -1.84
CA ALA A 208 -6.44 -50.14 -3.11
C ALA A 208 -7.44 -49.01 -3.38
N THR A 209 -7.62 -48.66 -4.65
CA THR A 209 -8.61 -47.67 -5.07
C THR A 209 -10.03 -48.18 -4.89
N LEU A 210 -10.99 -47.26 -4.73
CA LEU A 210 -12.42 -47.52 -4.71
C LEU A 210 -12.99 -47.30 -6.12
N PRO A 211 -13.21 -48.37 -6.92
CA PRO A 211 -13.41 -48.24 -8.38
C PRO A 211 -14.83 -47.82 -8.77
N THR A 212 -15.82 -48.13 -7.93
CA THR A 212 -17.23 -47.86 -8.23
C THR A 212 -17.54 -46.40 -7.96
N ALA A 213 -18.06 -45.68 -8.95
CA ALA A 213 -18.51 -44.31 -8.76
C ALA A 213 -19.85 -44.28 -7.99
N ILE A 214 -20.01 -43.27 -7.13
CA ILE A 214 -21.24 -43.05 -6.38
C ILE A 214 -22.15 -42.16 -7.21
N LEU A 215 -23.29 -42.69 -7.62
CA LEU A 215 -24.27 -42.00 -8.46
C LEU A 215 -25.45 -41.49 -7.62
N PRO A 216 -26.05 -40.35 -7.98
CA PRO A 216 -27.28 -39.88 -7.35
C PRO A 216 -28.43 -40.87 -7.52
N ILE A 217 -29.25 -40.99 -6.48
CA ILE A 217 -30.51 -41.73 -6.50
C ILE A 217 -31.52 -40.91 -7.30
N SER A 218 -31.99 -41.47 -8.41
CA SER A 218 -32.91 -40.80 -9.32
C SER A 218 -34.36 -41.21 -9.06
N ILE A 219 -35.22 -40.23 -8.81
CA ILE A 219 -36.68 -40.38 -8.81
C ILE A 219 -37.20 -39.70 -10.08
N VAL A 220 -38.02 -40.42 -10.86
CA VAL A 220 -38.58 -39.90 -12.12
C VAL A 220 -39.80 -39.03 -11.83
N GLY A 221 -39.65 -37.73 -12.06
CA GLY A 221 -40.72 -36.74 -11.86
C GLY A 221 -41.07 -36.49 -10.39
N ASP A 222 -42.08 -35.65 -10.17
CA ASP A 222 -42.56 -35.35 -8.83
C ASP A 222 -43.53 -36.43 -8.34
N LYS A 223 -42.97 -37.51 -7.78
CA LYS A 223 -43.76 -38.64 -7.25
C LYS A 223 -44.64 -38.23 -6.08
N GLU A 224 -44.26 -37.20 -5.35
CA GLU A 224 -45.02 -36.71 -4.21
C GLU A 224 -46.30 -36.01 -4.68
N GLN A 225 -46.18 -35.07 -5.63
CA GLN A 225 -47.36 -34.42 -6.21
C GLN A 225 -48.23 -35.39 -7.00
N GLN A 226 -47.63 -36.28 -7.79
CA GLN A 226 -48.37 -37.31 -8.53
C GLN A 226 -49.14 -38.25 -7.58
N ALA A 227 -48.57 -38.59 -6.43
CA ALA A 227 -49.27 -39.39 -5.42
C ALA A 227 -50.42 -38.62 -4.77
N LYS A 228 -50.23 -37.33 -4.43
CA LYS A 228 -51.32 -36.48 -3.92
C LYS A 228 -52.51 -36.46 -4.86
N ASP A 229 -52.25 -36.25 -6.15
CA ASP A 229 -53.30 -36.13 -7.16
C ASP A 229 -54.02 -37.47 -7.37
N LEU A 230 -53.27 -38.57 -7.57
CA LEU A 230 -53.85 -39.88 -7.89
C LEU A 230 -54.49 -40.57 -6.67
N LEU A 231 -53.99 -40.37 -5.46
CA LEU A 231 -54.57 -41.00 -4.27
C LEU A 231 -55.89 -40.34 -3.85
N ALA A 232 -56.03 -39.03 -4.06
CA ALA A 232 -57.27 -38.29 -3.80
C ALA A 232 -58.40 -38.59 -4.79
N GLU A 233 -58.09 -39.16 -5.97
CA GLU A 233 -59.07 -39.49 -7.00
C GLU A 233 -60.04 -40.60 -6.54
N ALA A 234 -61.34 -40.32 -6.57
CA ALA A 234 -62.38 -41.33 -6.39
C ALA A 234 -62.81 -41.88 -7.76
N ILE A 235 -62.50 -43.15 -8.04
CA ILE A 235 -63.05 -43.83 -9.22
C ILE A 235 -64.39 -44.48 -8.87
N ALA A 236 -65.32 -44.49 -9.82
CA ALA A 236 -66.64 -45.07 -9.59
C ALA A 236 -66.53 -46.58 -9.33
N GLN A 237 -67.15 -47.05 -8.24
CA GLN A 237 -67.29 -48.48 -8.02
C GLN A 237 -68.29 -49.05 -9.03
N PRO A 238 -67.91 -50.07 -9.83
CA PRO A 238 -68.83 -50.75 -10.73
C PRO A 238 -69.99 -51.33 -9.92
N ARG A 239 -71.22 -50.86 -10.18
CA ARG A 239 -72.42 -51.40 -9.54
C ARG A 239 -73.04 -52.44 -10.44
N TRP A 240 -72.73 -53.70 -10.17
CA TRP A 240 -73.33 -54.79 -10.92
C TRP A 240 -74.77 -55.04 -10.47
N THR A 241 -75.71 -54.93 -11.39
CA THR A 241 -77.08 -55.41 -11.21
C THR A 241 -77.13 -56.94 -11.29
N GLU A 242 -78.25 -57.56 -10.89
CA GLU A 242 -78.43 -59.02 -11.04
C GLU A 242 -78.30 -59.47 -12.51
N ARG A 243 -78.67 -58.60 -13.46
CA ARG A 243 -78.49 -58.83 -14.90
C ARG A 243 -77.02 -58.93 -15.27
N GLU A 244 -76.19 -57.99 -14.79
CA GLU A 244 -74.76 -57.95 -15.07
C GLU A 244 -74.02 -59.16 -14.48
N HIS A 245 -74.38 -59.61 -13.27
CA HIS A 245 -73.85 -60.85 -12.70
C HIS A 245 -74.18 -62.06 -13.57
N ARG A 246 -75.43 -62.18 -14.03
CA ARG A 246 -75.84 -63.27 -14.95
C ARG A 246 -75.10 -63.20 -16.29
N ILE A 247 -74.90 -62.01 -16.83
CA ILE A 247 -74.15 -61.82 -18.09
C ILE A 247 -72.70 -62.29 -17.91
N MET A 248 -72.05 -61.95 -16.79
CA MET A 248 -70.72 -62.42 -16.44
C MET A 248 -70.67 -63.95 -16.28
N ASP A 249 -71.64 -64.55 -15.60
CA ASP A 249 -71.73 -66.01 -15.40
C ASP A 249 -71.92 -66.79 -16.72
N ILE A 250 -72.66 -66.22 -17.68
CA ILE A 250 -72.96 -66.85 -18.97
C ILE A 250 -71.79 -66.73 -19.95
N LEU A 251 -71.22 -65.54 -20.09
CA LEU A 251 -70.22 -65.26 -21.12
C LEU A 251 -68.78 -65.46 -20.62
N GLY A 252 -68.54 -65.29 -19.32
CA GLY A 252 -67.21 -65.17 -18.75
C GLY A 252 -66.42 -63.98 -19.30
N SER A 253 -65.25 -63.70 -18.71
CA SER A 253 -64.40 -62.57 -19.12
C SER A 253 -63.99 -62.64 -20.60
N ASN A 254 -63.66 -63.84 -21.10
CA ASN A 254 -63.29 -64.05 -22.50
C ASN A 254 -64.44 -63.83 -23.48
N GLY A 255 -65.68 -64.18 -23.10
CA GLY A 255 -66.86 -63.92 -23.92
C GLY A 255 -67.23 -62.45 -23.95
N LEU A 256 -67.01 -61.72 -22.86
CA LEU A 256 -67.18 -60.26 -22.80
C LEU A 256 -66.13 -59.51 -23.63
N GLU A 257 -64.87 -59.91 -23.55
CA GLU A 257 -63.78 -59.40 -24.42
C GLU A 257 -64.10 -59.63 -25.92
N ALA A 258 -64.57 -60.83 -26.28
CA ALA A 258 -64.97 -61.13 -27.65
C ALA A 258 -66.19 -60.30 -28.10
N ALA A 259 -67.17 -60.11 -27.21
CA ALA A 259 -68.34 -59.26 -27.48
C ALA A 259 -67.94 -57.78 -27.66
N LYS A 260 -66.99 -57.30 -26.87
CA LYS A 260 -66.41 -55.94 -27.00
C LYS A 260 -65.66 -55.79 -28.32
N ALA A 261 -64.81 -56.75 -28.69
CA ALA A 261 -64.09 -56.73 -29.96
C ALA A 261 -65.04 -56.70 -31.16
N PHE A 262 -66.11 -57.51 -31.12
CA PHE A 262 -67.15 -57.52 -32.15
C PHE A 262 -67.89 -56.18 -32.26
N LEU A 263 -68.24 -55.56 -31.12
CA LEU A 263 -68.93 -54.27 -31.07
C LEU A 263 -68.03 -53.05 -31.31
N SER A 264 -66.71 -53.22 -31.24
CA SER A 264 -65.74 -52.15 -31.52
C SER A 264 -65.47 -51.98 -33.02
N ASP A 265 -65.74 -52.99 -33.84
CA ASP A 265 -65.59 -52.94 -35.31
C ASP A 265 -66.73 -52.13 -35.94
N THR A 266 -66.46 -50.89 -36.39
CA THR A 266 -67.48 -49.97 -36.92
C THR A 266 -68.20 -50.48 -38.17
N GLU A 267 -67.66 -51.47 -38.86
CA GLU A 267 -68.27 -52.09 -40.04
C GLU A 267 -69.44 -53.05 -39.67
N THR A 268 -69.54 -53.49 -38.41
CA THR A 268 -70.60 -54.42 -37.94
C THR A 268 -71.93 -53.72 -37.69
N THR A 269 -72.75 -53.57 -38.74
CA THR A 269 -74.05 -52.88 -38.65
C THR A 269 -75.22 -53.77 -38.22
N ILE A 270 -75.04 -55.10 -38.18
CA ILE A 270 -76.07 -56.09 -37.80
C ILE A 270 -75.47 -57.16 -36.90
N CYS A 271 -76.15 -57.50 -35.79
CA CYS A 271 -75.73 -58.56 -34.88
C CYS A 271 -75.96 -59.95 -35.50
N HIS A 272 -74.93 -60.78 -35.62
CA HIS A 272 -75.04 -62.10 -36.26
C HIS A 272 -75.85 -63.13 -35.46
N THR A 273 -76.03 -62.90 -34.14
CA THR A 273 -76.74 -63.84 -33.27
C THR A 273 -78.24 -63.63 -33.27
N CYS A 274 -78.69 -62.37 -33.19
CA CYS A 274 -80.12 -62.02 -33.14
C CYS A 274 -80.63 -61.30 -34.39
N LEU A 275 -79.75 -61.03 -35.37
CA LEU A 275 -80.03 -60.36 -36.64
C LEU A 275 -80.58 -58.93 -36.51
N GLN A 276 -80.44 -58.30 -35.33
CA GLN A 276 -80.88 -56.92 -35.11
C GLN A 276 -79.84 -55.91 -35.60
N PRO A 277 -80.26 -54.76 -36.15
CA PRO A 277 -79.36 -53.66 -36.51
C PRO A 277 -78.73 -53.02 -35.27
N ILE A 278 -77.46 -52.65 -35.38
CA ILE A 278 -76.67 -52.03 -34.30
C ILE A 278 -76.52 -50.54 -34.62
N SER A 279 -77.31 -49.69 -33.97
CA SER A 279 -77.13 -48.24 -34.05
C SER A 279 -75.86 -47.79 -33.32
N GLU A 280 -75.26 -46.67 -33.73
CA GLU A 280 -74.09 -46.08 -33.05
C GLU A 280 -74.36 -45.75 -31.57
N GLU A 281 -75.55 -45.23 -31.25
CA GLU A 281 -75.95 -44.92 -29.87
C GLU A 281 -75.98 -46.17 -28.98
N TYR A 282 -76.60 -47.24 -29.48
CA TYR A 282 -76.64 -48.55 -28.81
C TYR A 282 -75.23 -49.15 -28.64
N ARG A 283 -74.39 -49.07 -29.68
CA ARG A 283 -73.01 -49.54 -29.64
C ARG A 283 -72.21 -48.82 -28.54
N ALA A 284 -72.26 -47.49 -28.52
CA ALA A 284 -71.58 -46.69 -27.51
C ALA A 284 -72.08 -47.02 -26.09
N ALA A 285 -73.39 -47.22 -25.91
CA ALA A 285 -73.97 -47.59 -24.63
C ALA A 285 -73.49 -48.98 -24.15
N VAL A 286 -73.52 -49.99 -25.01
CA VAL A 286 -73.11 -51.36 -24.67
C VAL A 286 -71.60 -51.48 -24.47
N LEU A 287 -70.78 -50.81 -25.28
CA LEU A 287 -69.32 -50.79 -25.07
C LEU A 287 -68.97 -50.22 -23.70
N ARG A 288 -69.65 -49.14 -23.27
CA ARG A 288 -69.49 -48.57 -21.93
C ARG A 288 -69.93 -49.53 -20.81
N GLU A 289 -71.01 -50.28 -21.02
CA GLU A 289 -71.45 -51.32 -20.07
C GLU A 289 -70.44 -52.49 -19.99
N LEU A 290 -69.87 -52.89 -21.14
CA LEU A 290 -68.84 -53.92 -21.20
C LEU A 290 -67.54 -53.46 -20.52
N ASP A 291 -67.15 -52.20 -20.68
CA ASP A 291 -65.98 -51.61 -19.99
C ASP A 291 -66.16 -51.60 -18.46
N CYS A 292 -67.37 -51.28 -17.99
CA CYS A 292 -67.75 -51.35 -16.58
C CYS A 292 -67.72 -52.80 -16.04
N LEU A 293 -68.20 -53.77 -16.83
CA LEU A 293 -68.17 -55.20 -16.48
C LEU A 293 -66.75 -55.78 -16.46
N LEU A 294 -65.87 -55.32 -17.35
CA LEU A 294 -64.48 -55.77 -17.46
C LEU A 294 -63.53 -55.07 -16.48
N ASN A 295 -64.00 -54.11 -15.68
CA ASN A 295 -63.20 -53.31 -14.74
C ASN A 295 -61.99 -52.61 -15.40
N HIS A 296 -62.06 -52.28 -16.70
CA HIS A 296 -60.91 -51.79 -17.45
C HIS A 296 -60.41 -50.44 -16.89
N GLU A 297 -61.32 -49.53 -16.59
CA GLU A 297 -61.02 -48.23 -15.98
C GLU A 297 -60.31 -48.38 -14.62
N VAL A 298 -60.69 -49.39 -13.83
CA VAL A 298 -60.09 -49.69 -12.51
C VAL A 298 -58.66 -50.22 -12.68
N GLU A 299 -58.41 -51.10 -13.64
CA GLU A 299 -57.07 -51.63 -13.88
C GLU A 299 -56.14 -50.63 -14.57
N GLU A 300 -56.65 -49.77 -15.46
CA GLU A 300 -55.90 -48.63 -16.00
C GLU A 300 -55.49 -47.65 -14.90
N PHE A 301 -56.41 -47.32 -13.99
CA PHE A 301 -56.11 -46.47 -12.84
C PHE A 301 -55.06 -47.12 -11.92
N LYS A 302 -55.24 -48.40 -11.55
CA LYS A 302 -54.23 -49.12 -10.77
C LYS A 302 -52.88 -49.17 -11.48
N ALA A 303 -52.85 -49.30 -12.81
CA ALA A 303 -51.61 -49.27 -13.57
C ALA A 303 -50.90 -47.91 -13.46
N LYS A 304 -51.64 -46.80 -13.53
CA LYS A 304 -51.11 -45.44 -13.27
C LYS A 304 -50.57 -45.31 -11.84
N VAL A 305 -51.32 -45.76 -10.84
CA VAL A 305 -50.88 -45.72 -9.43
C VAL A 305 -49.65 -46.61 -9.20
N ARG A 306 -49.55 -47.78 -9.84
CA ARG A 306 -48.36 -48.65 -9.76
C ARG A 306 -47.09 -47.98 -10.29
N GLN A 307 -47.19 -47.06 -11.26
CA GLN A 307 -46.04 -46.30 -11.75
C GLN A 307 -45.46 -45.34 -10.69
N LEU A 308 -46.16 -45.11 -9.58
CA LEU A 308 -45.65 -44.31 -8.47
C LEU A 308 -44.70 -45.09 -7.55
N LEU A 309 -44.70 -46.42 -7.60
CA LEU A 309 -43.83 -47.24 -6.75
C LEU A 309 -42.35 -46.95 -7.03
N ILE A 310 -41.61 -46.69 -5.95
CA ILE A 310 -40.17 -46.38 -5.99
C ILE A 310 -39.39 -47.64 -5.61
N PRO A 311 -38.33 -48.03 -6.35
CA PRO A 311 -37.46 -49.13 -5.96
C PRO A 311 -36.82 -48.90 -4.60
N GLU A 312 -36.89 -49.91 -3.72
CA GLU A 312 -36.25 -49.88 -2.42
C GLU A 312 -34.73 -50.07 -2.53
N ILE A 313 -33.98 -49.34 -1.72
CA ILE A 313 -32.52 -49.41 -1.65
C ILE A 313 -32.13 -50.06 -0.33
N ALA A 314 -31.15 -50.97 -0.36
CA ALA A 314 -30.62 -51.57 0.86
C ALA A 314 -29.85 -50.52 1.68
N ASN A 315 -30.02 -50.54 3.00
CA ASN A 315 -29.27 -49.67 3.92
C ASN A 315 -27.74 -49.92 3.88
N THR A 316 -27.29 -51.04 3.31
CA THR A 316 -25.88 -51.41 3.12
C THR A 316 -25.28 -50.97 1.78
N ALA A 317 -26.02 -50.24 0.93
CA ALA A 317 -25.61 -49.91 -0.45
C ALA A 317 -24.24 -49.21 -0.55
N TYR A 318 -23.80 -48.51 0.49
CA TYR A 318 -22.54 -47.75 0.51
C TYR A 318 -21.53 -48.24 1.55
N GLN A 319 -21.70 -49.44 2.11
CA GLN A 319 -20.86 -49.98 3.18
C GLN A 319 -19.36 -50.05 2.81
N ALA A 320 -19.04 -50.19 1.52
CA ALA A 320 -17.66 -50.20 1.02
C ALA A 320 -16.90 -48.88 1.30
N TYR A 321 -17.61 -47.79 1.56
CA TYR A 321 -17.05 -46.45 1.77
C TYR A 321 -16.97 -46.05 3.25
N HIS A 322 -17.14 -46.99 4.18
CA HIS A 322 -17.28 -46.69 5.62
C HIS A 322 -16.09 -45.94 6.26
N ASP A 323 -14.90 -46.05 5.67
CA ASP A 323 -13.69 -45.36 6.12
C ASP A 323 -13.60 -43.90 5.64
N LEU A 324 -14.50 -43.47 4.74
CA LEU A 324 -14.52 -42.10 4.21
C LEU A 324 -15.24 -41.13 5.17
N PRO A 325 -14.76 -39.88 5.32
CA PRO A 325 -15.30 -38.93 6.29
C PRO A 325 -16.82 -38.68 6.17
N SER A 326 -17.33 -38.54 4.95
CA SER A 326 -18.74 -38.23 4.71
C SER A 326 -19.69 -39.43 4.89
N TYR A 327 -19.18 -40.64 5.13
CA TYR A 327 -19.99 -41.87 5.15
C TYR A 327 -21.13 -41.83 6.17
N ASN A 328 -20.83 -41.43 7.41
CA ASN A 328 -21.85 -41.38 8.47
C ASN A 328 -23.00 -40.42 8.09
N GLY A 329 -22.66 -39.31 7.44
CA GLY A 329 -23.66 -38.36 6.94
C GLY A 329 -24.54 -38.93 5.82
N VAL A 330 -24.01 -39.81 4.97
CA VAL A 330 -24.80 -40.54 3.98
C VAL A 330 -25.69 -41.58 4.64
N ARG A 331 -25.16 -42.38 5.58
CA ARG A 331 -25.92 -43.41 6.29
C ARG A 331 -27.18 -42.84 6.94
N ASP A 332 -27.02 -41.77 7.72
CA ASP A 332 -28.14 -41.18 8.47
C ASP A 332 -29.22 -40.61 7.54
N ARG A 333 -28.84 -40.06 6.38
CA ARG A 333 -29.79 -39.54 5.37
C ARG A 333 -30.41 -40.65 4.52
N LEU A 334 -29.65 -41.73 4.27
CA LEU A 334 -30.14 -42.90 3.56
C LEU A 334 -31.22 -43.62 4.37
N ASP A 335 -31.06 -43.75 5.69
CA ASP A 335 -32.07 -44.34 6.56
C ASP A 335 -33.39 -43.56 6.51
N ASN A 336 -33.31 -42.22 6.52
CA ASN A 336 -34.47 -41.35 6.35
C ASN A 336 -35.13 -41.52 4.96
N TYR A 337 -34.32 -41.61 3.91
CA TYR A 337 -34.81 -41.85 2.55
C TYR A 337 -35.51 -43.21 2.43
N ILE A 338 -34.90 -44.28 2.95
CA ILE A 338 -35.48 -45.64 2.93
C ILE A 338 -36.82 -45.64 3.67
N LYS A 339 -36.90 -44.98 4.82
CA LYS A 339 -38.16 -44.83 5.55
C LYS A 339 -39.21 -44.09 4.71
N ALA A 340 -38.86 -42.94 4.12
CA ALA A 340 -39.77 -42.18 3.27
C ALA A 340 -40.25 -42.99 2.05
N VAL A 341 -39.38 -43.78 1.43
CA VAL A 341 -39.75 -44.69 0.32
C VAL A 341 -40.72 -45.77 0.79
N SER A 342 -40.45 -46.37 1.95
CA SER A 342 -41.32 -47.38 2.55
C SER A 342 -42.72 -46.81 2.84
N ASP A 343 -42.79 -45.64 3.47
CA ASP A 343 -44.05 -44.98 3.82
C ASP A 343 -44.82 -44.54 2.56
N HIS A 344 -44.12 -43.98 1.56
CA HIS A 344 -44.69 -43.65 0.24
C HIS A 344 -45.26 -44.89 -0.46
N ASN A 345 -44.45 -45.95 -0.59
CA ASN A 345 -44.87 -47.19 -1.23
C ASN A 345 -46.02 -47.86 -0.48
N ALA A 346 -46.11 -47.72 0.85
CA ALA A 346 -47.23 -48.22 1.64
C ALA A 346 -48.53 -47.47 1.31
N ALA A 347 -48.50 -46.14 1.19
CA ALA A 347 -49.65 -45.34 0.77
C ALA A 347 -50.11 -45.70 -0.65
N VAL A 348 -49.17 -45.82 -1.59
CA VAL A 348 -49.46 -46.24 -2.97
C VAL A 348 -50.07 -47.65 -3.02
N LYS A 349 -49.52 -48.61 -2.27
CA LYS A 349 -50.08 -49.98 -2.16
C LYS A 349 -51.47 -49.99 -1.53
N ALA A 350 -51.71 -49.15 -0.52
CA ALA A 350 -53.03 -49.02 0.11
C ALA A 350 -54.08 -48.57 -0.91
N LYS A 351 -53.76 -47.57 -1.75
CA LYS A 351 -54.64 -47.12 -2.84
C LYS A 351 -54.83 -48.17 -3.93
N ILE A 352 -53.81 -48.96 -4.28
CA ILE A 352 -53.97 -50.07 -5.24
C ILE A 352 -54.94 -51.14 -4.70
N ASN A 353 -54.87 -51.42 -3.40
CA ASN A 353 -55.72 -52.40 -2.73
C ASN A 353 -57.16 -51.91 -2.55
N ASN A 354 -57.36 -50.60 -2.36
CA ASN A 354 -58.67 -49.97 -2.29
C ASN A 354 -58.74 -48.75 -3.25
N PRO A 355 -58.98 -48.99 -4.56
CA PRO A 355 -58.90 -47.93 -5.56
C PRO A 355 -60.08 -46.95 -5.54
N PHE A 356 -61.21 -47.35 -4.94
CA PHE A 356 -62.48 -46.62 -5.02
C PHE A 356 -62.56 -45.45 -4.04
N ASP A 357 -62.00 -45.61 -2.83
CA ASP A 357 -62.04 -44.58 -1.81
C ASP A 357 -60.87 -43.60 -1.97
N PRO A 358 -61.09 -42.28 -1.86
CA PRO A 358 -60.02 -41.30 -1.72
C PRO A 358 -59.10 -41.63 -0.55
N LEU A 359 -57.81 -41.41 -0.75
CA LEU A 359 -56.81 -41.51 0.29
C LEU A 359 -56.01 -40.21 0.32
N ASP A 360 -55.98 -39.54 1.46
CA ASP A 360 -55.14 -38.36 1.64
C ASP A 360 -53.68 -38.78 1.77
N TYR A 361 -52.81 -38.19 0.96
CA TYR A 361 -51.37 -38.43 1.05
C TYR A 361 -50.79 -37.67 2.24
N ASP A 362 -50.00 -38.35 3.07
CA ASP A 362 -49.34 -37.73 4.21
C ASP A 362 -48.13 -36.89 3.75
N ASP A 363 -48.29 -35.56 3.78
CA ASP A 363 -47.24 -34.60 3.47
C ASP A 363 -45.97 -34.77 4.31
N SER A 364 -46.07 -35.39 5.50
CA SER A 364 -44.92 -35.62 6.38
C SER A 364 -43.96 -36.70 5.87
N ILE A 365 -44.37 -37.51 4.87
CA ILE A 365 -43.50 -38.51 4.22
C ILE A 365 -42.30 -37.83 3.54
N GLY A 366 -42.52 -36.67 2.90
CA GLY A 366 -41.45 -35.80 2.38
C GLY A 366 -40.40 -36.50 1.50
N ILE A 367 -40.79 -37.45 0.65
CA ILE A 367 -39.87 -38.29 -0.13
C ILE A 367 -38.95 -37.48 -1.05
N MET A 368 -39.46 -36.40 -1.66
CA MET A 368 -38.64 -35.55 -2.54
C MET A 368 -37.56 -34.81 -1.75
N ALA A 369 -37.89 -34.31 -0.56
CA ALA A 369 -36.92 -33.66 0.33
C ALA A 369 -35.89 -34.65 0.89
N ALA A 370 -36.31 -35.88 1.22
CA ALA A 370 -35.41 -36.93 1.66
C ALA A 370 -34.43 -37.36 0.54
N ASN A 371 -34.92 -37.43 -0.70
CA ASN A 371 -34.12 -37.73 -1.89
C ASN A 371 -33.06 -36.63 -2.16
N GLU A 372 -33.47 -35.37 -2.11
CA GLU A 372 -32.58 -34.21 -2.23
C GLU A 372 -31.47 -34.27 -1.16
N ALA A 373 -31.84 -34.50 0.10
CA ALA A 373 -30.90 -34.56 1.21
C ALA A 373 -29.88 -35.70 1.06
N VAL A 374 -30.33 -36.93 0.71
CA VAL A 374 -29.41 -38.06 0.52
C VAL A 374 -28.49 -37.82 -0.67
N ASN A 375 -28.98 -37.25 -1.78
CA ASN A 375 -28.16 -36.94 -2.97
C ASN A 375 -27.09 -35.87 -2.70
N GLN A 376 -27.40 -34.86 -1.88
CA GLN A 376 -26.40 -33.89 -1.44
C GLN A 376 -25.28 -34.56 -0.64
N ALA A 377 -25.61 -35.51 0.24
CA ALA A 377 -24.60 -36.26 0.98
C ALA A 377 -23.82 -37.26 0.11
N LEU A 378 -24.47 -37.90 -0.87
CA LEU A 378 -23.80 -38.76 -1.85
C LEU A 378 -22.79 -37.99 -2.70
N THR A 379 -23.10 -36.73 -3.02
CA THR A 379 -22.15 -35.83 -3.72
C THR A 379 -20.90 -35.57 -2.88
N ALA A 380 -21.05 -35.37 -1.57
CA ALA A 380 -19.92 -35.20 -0.66
C ALA A 380 -19.08 -36.49 -0.54
N LEU A 381 -19.75 -37.65 -0.43
CA LEU A 381 -19.09 -38.95 -0.37
C LEU A 381 -18.36 -39.30 -1.67
N GLU A 382 -18.91 -38.94 -2.83
CA GLU A 382 -18.22 -39.10 -4.12
C GLU A 382 -16.97 -38.21 -4.19
N GLY A 383 -17.05 -36.98 -3.67
CA GLY A 383 -15.88 -36.10 -3.53
C GLY A 383 -14.78 -36.71 -2.65
N ASP A 384 -15.15 -37.33 -1.53
CA ASP A 384 -14.21 -38.06 -0.66
C ASP A 384 -13.61 -39.28 -1.39
N ARG A 385 -14.41 -40.05 -2.13
CA ARG A 385 -13.94 -41.20 -2.92
C ARG A 385 -12.93 -40.77 -3.97
N ASP A 386 -13.23 -39.69 -4.70
CA ASP A 386 -12.33 -39.14 -5.71
C ASP A 386 -11.03 -38.66 -5.10
N LEU A 387 -11.08 -37.93 -3.99
CA LEU A 387 -9.89 -37.46 -3.30
C LEU A 387 -9.05 -38.61 -2.75
N TYR A 388 -9.67 -39.64 -2.19
CA TYR A 388 -9.02 -40.86 -1.73
C TYR A 388 -8.26 -41.54 -2.89
N ASN A 389 -8.93 -41.76 -4.02
CA ASN A 389 -8.32 -42.36 -5.20
C ASN A 389 -7.18 -41.50 -5.78
N ARG A 390 -7.35 -40.17 -5.84
CA ARG A 390 -6.28 -39.25 -6.24
C ARG A 390 -5.12 -39.25 -5.25
N SER A 391 -5.36 -39.47 -3.96
CA SER A 391 -4.30 -39.57 -2.96
C SER A 391 -3.44 -40.84 -3.11
N ILE A 392 -3.96 -41.86 -3.78
CA ILE A 392 -3.23 -43.07 -4.21
C ILE A 392 -2.52 -42.81 -5.55
N ASN A 393 -3.29 -42.51 -6.61
CA ASN A 393 -2.81 -42.48 -7.99
C ASN A 393 -2.05 -41.19 -8.35
N GLU A 394 -2.41 -40.08 -7.72
CA GLU A 394 -1.92 -38.72 -8.02
C GLU A 394 -1.35 -38.03 -6.77
N ARG A 395 -0.71 -38.80 -5.89
CA ARG A 395 -0.22 -38.32 -4.58
C ARG A 395 0.57 -37.00 -4.65
N SER A 396 1.41 -36.83 -5.68
CA SER A 396 2.19 -35.61 -5.89
C SER A 396 1.34 -34.39 -6.26
N ALA A 397 0.22 -34.57 -6.96
CA ALA A 397 -0.73 -33.50 -7.27
C ALA A 397 -1.49 -33.08 -6.01
N VAL A 398 -2.04 -34.05 -5.26
CA VAL A 398 -2.73 -33.78 -3.99
C VAL A 398 -1.80 -33.08 -2.99
N ALA A 399 -0.53 -33.49 -2.91
CA ALA A 399 0.47 -32.81 -2.08
C ALA A 399 0.71 -31.34 -2.49
N ARG A 400 0.66 -31.01 -3.78
CA ARG A 400 0.77 -29.62 -4.27
C ARG A 400 -0.48 -28.79 -3.93
N GLU A 401 -1.66 -29.38 -4.04
CA GLU A 401 -2.92 -28.74 -3.63
C GLU A 401 -2.90 -28.41 -2.13
N LEU A 402 -2.51 -29.38 -1.28
CA LEU A 402 -2.33 -29.17 0.16
C LEU A 402 -1.27 -28.09 0.47
N GLN A 403 -0.16 -28.05 -0.28
CA GLN A 403 0.84 -26.98 -0.13
C GLN A 403 0.27 -25.61 -0.49
N THR A 404 -0.57 -25.53 -1.52
CA THR A 404 -1.22 -24.29 -1.94
C THR A 404 -2.19 -23.78 -0.85
N ILE A 405 -2.97 -24.68 -0.26
CA ILE A 405 -3.85 -24.32 0.87
C ILE A 405 -3.02 -23.92 2.10
N ASN A 406 -1.92 -24.62 2.39
CA ASN A 406 -1.01 -24.27 3.48
C ASN A 406 -0.36 -22.89 3.29
N ASP A 407 0.03 -22.54 2.06
CA ASP A 407 0.54 -21.19 1.72
C ASP A 407 -0.52 -20.12 1.99
N ALA A 408 -1.77 -20.35 1.59
CA ALA A 408 -2.88 -19.41 1.83
C ALA A 408 -3.21 -19.25 3.33
N LEU A 409 -3.20 -20.34 4.10
CA LEU A 409 -3.38 -20.29 5.56
C LEU A 409 -2.22 -19.55 6.25
N ALA A 410 -0.99 -19.76 5.76
CA ALA A 410 0.18 -19.08 6.27
C ALA A 410 0.14 -17.58 5.99
N HIS A 411 -0.40 -17.17 4.83
CA HIS A 411 -0.64 -15.77 4.51
C HIS A 411 -1.53 -15.12 5.56
N TYR A 412 -2.70 -15.68 5.85
CA TYR A 412 -3.59 -15.15 6.91
C TYR A 412 -2.92 -15.06 8.28
N ALA A 413 -2.03 -16.01 8.61
CA ALA A 413 -1.31 -15.98 9.88
C ALA A 413 -0.28 -14.84 9.98
N ILE A 414 0.24 -14.34 8.86
CA ILE A 414 1.30 -13.32 8.85
C ILE A 414 0.88 -11.99 8.22
N GLU A 415 -0.31 -11.88 7.65
CA GLU A 415 -0.76 -10.75 6.83
C GLU A 415 -0.53 -9.39 7.50
N SER A 416 -0.98 -9.24 8.75
CA SER A 416 -0.82 -8.00 9.52
C SER A 416 0.65 -7.68 9.81
N THR A 417 1.43 -8.70 10.20
CA THR A 417 2.86 -8.59 10.48
C THR A 417 3.67 -8.26 9.23
N TYR A 418 3.30 -8.83 8.08
CA TYR A 418 3.92 -8.58 6.79
C TYR A 418 3.58 -7.18 6.25
N ALA A 419 2.36 -6.68 6.47
CA ALA A 419 2.01 -5.30 6.19
C ALA A 419 2.87 -4.32 7.01
N SER A 420 3.08 -4.59 8.30
CA SER A 420 3.99 -3.82 9.15
C SER A 420 5.44 -3.85 8.65
N LEU A 421 5.94 -5.03 8.24
CA LEU A 421 7.27 -5.15 7.63
C LEU A 421 7.42 -4.25 6.39
N LYS A 422 6.43 -4.25 5.49
CA LYS A 422 6.44 -3.43 4.27
C LYS A 422 6.46 -1.93 4.59
N ASN A 423 5.67 -1.52 5.58
CA ASN A 423 5.63 -0.14 6.04
C ASN A 423 6.98 0.28 6.63
N GLN A 424 7.60 -0.56 7.48
CA GLN A 424 8.89 -0.23 8.08
C GLN A 424 10.05 -0.24 7.08
N ARG A 425 10.03 -1.12 6.07
CA ARG A 425 11.00 -1.06 4.97
C ARG A 425 10.91 0.26 4.20
N THR A 426 9.68 0.70 3.91
CA THR A 426 9.42 1.97 3.21
C THR A 426 9.89 3.16 4.05
N ALA A 427 9.56 3.17 5.34
CA ALA A 427 9.98 4.20 6.28
C ALA A 427 11.52 4.25 6.42
N LYS A 428 12.19 3.11 6.49
CA LYS A 428 13.66 3.02 6.50
C LYS A 428 14.28 3.63 5.25
N ILE A 429 13.78 3.28 4.07
CA ILE A 429 14.27 3.84 2.79
C ILE A 429 14.09 5.37 2.78
N ALA A 430 12.95 5.88 3.24
CA ALA A 430 12.70 7.31 3.33
C ALA A 430 13.66 8.00 4.32
N ALA A 431 13.87 7.42 5.50
CA ALA A 431 14.79 7.94 6.51
C ALA A 431 16.25 7.95 6.03
N ASP A 432 16.70 6.88 5.39
CA ASP A 432 18.06 6.78 4.81
C ASP A 432 18.26 7.76 3.64
N THR A 433 17.23 7.97 2.82
CA THR A 433 17.25 8.96 1.73
C THR A 433 17.37 10.37 2.29
N LEU A 434 16.58 10.70 3.32
CA LEU A 434 16.66 11.99 3.98
C LEU A 434 18.03 12.22 4.64
N LEU A 435 18.61 11.19 5.26
CA LEU A 435 19.95 11.26 5.82
C LEU A 435 21.01 11.56 4.75
N ARG A 436 20.91 10.90 3.58
CA ARG A 436 21.80 11.16 2.43
C ARG A 436 21.66 12.60 1.93
N GLN A 437 20.44 13.10 1.80
CA GLN A 437 20.18 14.49 1.40
C GLN A 437 20.82 15.48 2.37
N LYS A 438 20.60 15.32 3.68
CA LYS A 438 21.18 16.21 4.70
C LYS A 438 22.70 16.16 4.72
N ARG A 439 23.32 14.98 4.52
CA ARG A 439 24.78 14.85 4.39
C ARG A 439 25.33 15.56 3.15
N ASN A 440 24.63 15.48 2.02
CA ASN A 440 25.03 16.20 0.81
C ASN A 440 24.93 17.72 1.00
N GLU A 441 23.88 18.20 1.64
CA GLU A 441 23.72 19.63 1.97
C GLU A 441 24.82 20.10 2.94
N LEU A 442 25.15 19.31 3.96
CA LEU A 442 26.27 19.59 4.86
C LEU A 442 27.60 19.63 4.10
N GLN A 443 27.84 18.69 3.19
CA GLN A 443 29.05 18.68 2.38
C GLN A 443 29.16 19.93 1.50
N ALA A 444 28.05 20.36 0.88
CA ALA A 444 28.03 21.60 0.09
C ALA A 444 28.38 22.84 0.94
N LEU A 445 27.92 22.90 2.20
CA LEU A 445 28.28 23.97 3.13
C LEU A 445 29.77 23.91 3.51
N LEU A 446 30.31 22.72 3.76
CA LEU A 446 31.74 22.53 4.04
C LEU A 446 32.61 22.95 2.85
N ASP A 447 32.21 22.58 1.63
CA ASP A 447 32.91 22.96 0.41
C ASP A 447 32.84 24.48 0.18
N HIS A 448 31.70 25.11 0.45
CA HIS A 448 31.56 26.56 0.38
C HIS A 448 32.45 27.26 1.41
N LYS A 449 32.50 26.76 2.66
CA LYS A 449 33.43 27.28 3.67
C LYS A 449 34.88 27.16 3.21
N ALA A 450 35.27 26.01 2.65
CA ALA A 450 36.62 25.81 2.13
C ALA A 450 36.97 26.80 1.01
N GLN A 451 36.01 27.17 0.15
CA GLN A 451 36.19 28.20 -0.87
C GLN A 451 36.39 29.60 -0.24
N LEU A 452 35.59 29.94 0.77
CA LEU A 452 35.74 31.21 1.50
C LEU A 452 37.09 31.28 2.24
N ASP A 453 37.49 30.19 2.89
CA ASP A 453 38.79 30.05 3.54
C ASP A 453 39.93 30.23 2.52
N ALA A 454 39.84 29.58 1.35
CA ALA A 454 40.83 29.76 0.29
C ALA A 454 40.90 31.22 -0.20
N ARG A 455 39.75 31.90 -0.33
CA ARG A 455 39.71 33.34 -0.65
C ARG A 455 40.35 34.19 0.45
N ARG A 456 40.18 33.81 1.72
CA ARG A 456 40.79 34.50 2.87
C ARG A 456 42.32 34.47 2.79
N LYS A 457 42.91 33.32 2.45
CA LYS A 457 44.38 33.16 2.27
C LYS A 457 44.96 34.01 1.15
N ASN A 458 44.14 34.35 0.15
CA ASN A 458 44.56 35.11 -1.02
C ASN A 458 44.55 36.64 -0.79
N PHE A 459 43.96 37.14 0.30
CA PHE A 459 43.98 38.57 0.64
C PHE A 459 45.35 39.00 1.19
N LYS A 460 46.29 39.28 0.27
CA LYS A 460 47.53 39.98 0.58
C LYS A 460 47.32 41.49 0.46
N LEU A 461 47.21 42.18 1.59
CA LEU A 461 47.26 43.62 1.65
C LEU A 461 48.69 44.09 1.35
N ALA A 462 48.81 45.31 0.83
CA ALA A 462 50.09 46.03 0.80
C ALA A 462 50.45 46.51 2.22
N ALA A 463 50.64 45.57 3.16
CA ALA A 463 50.97 45.86 4.55
C ALA A 463 52.25 46.71 4.66
N ASP A 464 53.19 46.53 3.73
CA ASP A 464 54.39 47.35 3.63
C ASP A 464 54.07 48.82 3.33
N GLU A 465 53.12 49.11 2.44
CA GLU A 465 52.69 50.49 2.13
C GLU A 465 51.96 51.14 3.31
N ILE A 466 51.14 50.36 4.02
CA ILE A 466 50.47 50.81 5.25
C ILE A 466 51.52 51.10 6.32
N ASN A 467 52.48 50.20 6.54
CA ASN A 467 53.56 50.36 7.52
C ASN A 467 54.45 51.57 7.22
N ASN A 468 54.78 51.82 5.96
CA ASN A 468 55.52 53.01 5.54
C ASN A 468 54.73 54.29 5.84
N SER A 469 53.41 54.28 5.60
CA SER A 469 52.54 55.42 5.92
C SER A 469 52.45 55.67 7.42
N LEU A 470 52.37 54.60 8.23
CA LEU A 470 52.38 54.66 9.69
C LEU A 470 53.71 55.21 10.22
N GLU A 471 54.85 54.74 9.70
CA GLU A 471 56.18 55.26 10.05
C GLU A 471 56.28 56.77 9.77
N TYR A 472 55.71 57.23 8.64
CA TYR A 472 55.66 58.64 8.29
C TYR A 472 54.77 59.46 9.25
N ILE A 473 53.54 58.99 9.54
CA ILE A 473 52.59 59.69 10.44
C ILE A 473 53.19 59.84 11.85
N PHE A 474 53.85 58.79 12.34
CA PHE A 474 54.40 58.77 13.69
C PHE A 474 55.83 59.29 13.79
N TYR A 475 56.50 59.54 12.67
CA TYR A 475 57.91 59.90 12.56
C TYR A 475 58.81 58.96 13.39
N CYS A 476 58.46 57.68 13.43
CA CYS A 476 59.11 56.67 14.26
C CYS A 476 58.90 55.27 13.67
N LYS A 477 60.00 54.60 13.35
CA LYS A 477 59.98 53.24 12.83
C LYS A 477 59.54 52.25 13.90
N GLY A 478 58.61 51.36 13.54
CA GLY A 478 58.17 50.29 14.43
C GLY A 478 57.21 50.73 15.55
N ARG A 479 56.80 52.00 15.60
CA ARG A 479 55.86 52.48 16.62
C ARG A 479 54.49 51.81 16.50
N LEU A 480 53.98 51.69 15.28
CA LEU A 480 52.75 50.97 14.96
C LEU A 480 52.97 50.22 13.65
N THR A 481 52.87 48.89 13.66
CA THR A 481 53.13 48.05 12.48
C THR A 481 52.11 46.92 12.36
N LEU A 482 51.74 46.59 11.13
CA LEU A 482 50.98 45.41 10.76
C LEU A 482 51.95 44.32 10.33
N GLU A 483 51.83 43.15 10.93
CA GLU A 483 52.58 41.95 10.55
C GLU A 483 51.61 40.83 10.19
N LEU A 484 51.89 40.11 9.10
CA LEU A 484 51.12 38.93 8.74
C LEU A 484 51.53 37.79 9.68
N GLY A 485 50.60 37.35 10.53
CA GLY A 485 50.79 36.23 11.44
C GLY A 485 50.80 34.89 10.72
N ASN A 486 51.15 33.83 11.48
CA ASN A 486 51.11 32.45 10.99
C ASN A 486 49.69 31.94 10.70
N ASP A 487 48.69 32.64 11.22
CA ASP A 487 47.26 32.47 10.98
C ASP A 487 46.79 33.16 9.69
N GLU A 488 47.71 33.75 8.92
CA GLU A 488 47.43 34.51 7.69
C GLU A 488 46.54 35.74 7.93
N GLN A 489 46.54 36.28 9.17
CA GLN A 489 45.84 37.51 9.54
C GLN A 489 46.82 38.63 9.89
N TYR A 490 46.38 39.89 9.81
CA TYR A 490 47.23 41.04 10.09
C TYR A 490 47.18 41.41 11.56
N HIS A 491 48.27 41.12 12.27
CA HIS A 491 48.45 41.44 13.68
C HIS A 491 49.03 42.84 13.83
N LEU A 492 48.41 43.61 14.72
CA LEU A 492 48.89 44.94 15.07
C LEU A 492 49.94 44.84 16.18
N LYS A 493 51.09 45.47 15.96
CA LYS A 493 52.15 45.62 16.96
C LYS A 493 52.42 47.08 17.27
N VAL A 494 52.66 47.35 18.55
CA VAL A 494 53.03 48.66 19.07
C VAL A 494 54.43 48.55 19.66
N ASN A 495 55.40 49.29 19.11
CA ASN A 495 56.82 49.20 19.47
C ASN A 495 57.37 47.74 19.42
N GLY A 496 56.91 46.94 18.45
CA GLY A 496 57.31 45.54 18.30
C GLY A 496 56.65 44.55 19.27
N HIS A 497 55.78 45.01 20.19
CA HIS A 497 55.02 44.17 21.10
C HIS A 497 53.58 44.00 20.60
N THR A 498 52.97 42.85 20.93
CA THR A 498 51.55 42.65 20.65
C THR A 498 50.71 43.54 21.56
N VAL A 499 49.54 43.94 21.06
CA VAL A 499 48.63 44.85 21.76
C VAL A 499 47.24 44.25 21.76
N VAL A 500 46.54 44.38 22.89
CA VAL A 500 45.12 44.00 22.97
C VAL A 500 44.28 45.09 22.28
N PRO A 501 43.24 44.76 21.51
CA PRO A 501 42.39 45.74 20.81
C PRO A 501 41.85 46.88 21.67
N SER A 502 41.48 46.60 22.93
CA SER A 502 40.99 47.60 23.88
C SER A 502 42.02 48.66 24.28
N LYS A 503 43.31 48.42 24.00
CA LYS A 503 44.42 49.34 24.26
C LYS A 503 44.83 50.16 23.04
N VAL A 504 44.24 49.92 21.88
CA VAL A 504 44.47 50.73 20.68
C VAL A 504 43.69 52.04 20.81
N SER A 505 44.42 53.15 20.87
CA SER A 505 43.81 54.48 21.00
C SER A 505 43.01 54.86 19.75
N CYS A 506 42.06 55.79 19.92
CA CYS A 506 41.31 56.34 18.78
C CYS A 506 42.25 56.99 17.74
N GLY A 507 43.34 57.60 18.19
CA GLY A 507 44.34 58.20 17.30
C GLY A 507 45.08 57.15 16.46
N GLU A 508 45.47 56.03 17.06
CA GLU A 508 46.14 54.93 16.35
C GLU A 508 45.21 54.24 15.35
N ARG A 509 43.95 54.02 15.74
CA ARG A 509 42.93 53.49 14.83
C ARG A 509 42.70 54.42 13.63
N ASN A 510 42.63 55.72 13.87
CA ASN A 510 42.47 56.70 12.81
C ASN A 510 43.72 56.78 11.90
N ALA A 511 44.93 56.65 12.46
CA ALA A 511 46.16 56.60 11.67
C ALA A 511 46.23 55.35 10.78
N LEU A 512 45.81 54.19 11.29
CA LEU A 512 45.65 52.95 10.52
C LEU A 512 44.64 53.09 9.40
N ALA A 513 43.44 53.60 9.71
CA ALA A 513 42.39 53.76 8.73
C ALA A 513 42.74 54.78 7.65
N LEU A 514 43.42 55.86 8.02
CA LEU A 514 43.92 56.85 7.07
C LEU A 514 44.99 56.27 6.16
N SER A 515 45.91 55.47 6.71
CA SER A 515 46.93 54.78 5.92
C SER A 515 46.27 53.84 4.91
N TYR A 516 45.33 52.99 5.37
CA TYR A 516 44.56 52.11 4.49
C TYR A 516 43.75 52.85 3.43
N PHE A 517 43.14 53.98 3.78
CA PHE A 517 42.40 54.83 2.83
C PHE A 517 43.26 55.28 1.66
N PHE A 518 44.50 55.73 1.91
CA PHE A 518 45.41 56.10 0.82
C PHE A 518 45.92 54.90 0.03
N THR A 519 46.17 53.77 0.69
CA THR A 519 46.56 52.51 0.01
C THR A 519 45.43 52.01 -0.91
N GLU A 520 44.17 52.08 -0.46
CA GLU A 520 42.98 51.71 -1.24
C GLU A 520 42.82 52.64 -2.47
N ILE A 521 43.01 53.94 -2.29
CA ILE A 521 42.96 54.93 -3.39
C ILE A 521 44.07 54.66 -4.42
N ALA A 522 45.30 54.45 -3.97
CA ALA A 522 46.44 54.20 -4.86
C ALA A 522 46.26 52.90 -5.67
N SER A 523 45.74 51.86 -5.03
CA SER A 523 45.41 50.59 -5.69
C SER A 523 44.34 50.76 -6.77
N ASN A 524 43.28 51.54 -6.46
CA ASN A 524 42.21 51.86 -7.43
C ASN A 524 42.69 52.76 -8.58
N ALA A 525 43.62 53.69 -8.33
CA ALA A 525 44.20 54.54 -9.37
C ALA A 525 45.06 53.74 -10.35
N ASN A 526 45.85 52.78 -9.85
CA ASN A 526 46.64 51.87 -10.68
C ASN A 526 45.76 50.93 -11.52
N ALA A 527 44.68 50.39 -10.96
CA ALA A 527 43.72 49.56 -11.71
C ALA A 527 43.05 50.34 -12.85
N ASN A 528 42.64 51.59 -12.61
CA ASN A 528 42.02 52.45 -13.63
C ASN A 528 43.01 52.91 -14.71
N ALA A 529 44.30 53.08 -14.38
CA ALA A 529 45.35 53.38 -15.36
C ALA A 529 45.58 52.22 -16.35
N VAL A 530 45.36 50.97 -15.93
CA VAL A 530 45.43 49.78 -16.81
C VAL A 530 44.28 49.77 -17.83
N TYR A 531 43.07 50.18 -17.43
CA TYR A 531 41.93 50.34 -18.35
C TYR A 531 41.95 51.65 -19.17
N SER A 532 42.95 52.51 -18.97
CA SER A 532 43.14 53.74 -19.76
C SER A 532 44.01 53.52 -21.01
N ASN A 533 44.55 52.31 -21.19
CA ASN A 533 45.44 51.91 -22.28
C ASN A 533 44.87 50.75 -23.14
N GLU A 534 43.55 50.61 -23.20
CA GLU A 534 42.86 49.88 -24.28
C GLU A 534 42.13 50.83 -25.21
#